data_AF-A0A432R6T9-F1
#
_entry.id   AF-A0A432R6T9-F1
#
_cell.length_a   1.000
_cell.length_b   1.000
_cell.length_c   1.000
_cell.angle_alpha   90.00
_cell.angle_beta   90.00
_cell.angle_gamma   90.00
#
_symmetry.space_group_name_H-M   'P 1'
#
loop_
_entity.id
_entity.type
_entity.pdbx_description
1 polymer ?
#
loop_
_entity_poly.entity_id
_entity_poly.type
_entity_poly.pdbx_seq_one_letter_code
_entity_poly.pdbx_strand_id
1 'polypeptide(L)' 'MDFDVKDLSLAEKGKLRIQWAEKDMPVLRQIRERFEEEKPLKGLTISACL' A
#
# COMPACT_ATOMS: atom_id res chain seq x y z
N MET A 1 -16.03 -8.53 2.06
CA MET A 1 -14.84 -7.68 2.25
C MET A 1 -15.18 -6.83 3.45
N ASP A 2 -14.74 -7.27 4.62
CA ASP A 2 -15.11 -6.66 5.89
C ASP A 2 -14.03 -5.65 6.26
N PHE A 3 -14.43 -4.40 6.40
CA PHE A 3 -13.60 -3.31 6.86
C PHE A 3 -14.47 -2.38 7.70
N ASP A 4 -13.88 -1.77 8.73
CA ASP A 4 -14.53 -0.75 9.55
C ASP A 4 -13.76 0.56 9.38
N VAL A 5 -14.34 1.48 8.59
CA VAL A 5 -13.74 2.78 8.27
C VAL A 5 -14.80 3.86 8.33
N LYS A 6 -14.40 5.07 8.74
CA LYS A 6 -15.32 6.17 9.02
C LYS A 6 -16.14 6.64 7.81
N ASP A 7 -15.51 6.80 6.64
CA ASP A 7 -16.13 7.36 5.44
C ASP A 7 -15.43 6.87 4.17
N LEU A 8 -16.17 6.17 3.31
CA LEU A 8 -15.68 5.62 2.05
C LEU A 8 -15.55 6.67 0.94
N SER A 9 -16.27 7.80 1.02
CA SER A 9 -16.23 8.85 0.01
C SER A 9 -14.85 9.51 -0.11
N LEU A 10 -14.01 9.38 0.92
CA LEU A 10 -12.65 9.91 0.96
C LEU A 10 -11.63 9.09 0.15
N ALA A 11 -12.02 7.94 -0.41
CA ALA A 11 -11.10 7.03 -1.10
C ALA A 11 -10.32 7.69 -2.25
N GLU A 12 -10.98 8.45 -3.12
CA GLU A 12 -10.29 9.12 -4.24
C GLU A 12 -9.25 10.14 -3.76
N LYS A 13 -9.64 10.98 -2.79
CA LYS A 13 -8.75 11.98 -2.20
C LYS A 13 -7.58 11.32 -1.45
N GLY A 14 -7.84 10.20 -0.77
CA GLY A 14 -6.81 9.40 -0.11
C GLY A 14 -5.79 8.84 -1.10
N LYS A 15 -6.26 8.31 -2.23
CA LYS A 15 -5.40 7.80 -3.31
C LYS A 15 -4.45 8.87 -3.86
N LEU A 16 -4.96 10.08 -4.10
CA LEU A 16 -4.12 11.21 -4.56
C LEU A 16 -3.01 11.55 -3.55
N ARG A 17 -3.32 11.50 -2.26
CA ARG A 17 -2.32 11.75 -1.20
C ARG A 17 -1.27 10.66 -1.12
N ILE A 18 -1.67 9.39 -1.26
CA ILE A 18 -0.74 8.25 -1.30
C ILE A 18 0.23 8.40 -2.48
N GLN A 19 -0.28 8.74 -3.66
CA GLN A 19 0.55 8.98 -4.86
C GLN A 19 1.49 10.17 -4.70
N TRP A 20 1.06 11.21 -3.98
CA TRP A 20 1.93 12.34 -3.67
C TRP A 20 3.07 11.91 -2.73
N ALA A 21 2.76 11.22 -1.63
CA ALA A 21 3.76 10.73 -0.68
C ALA A 21 4.74 9.72 -1.29
N GLU A 22 4.29 8.89 -2.23
CA GLU A 22 5.12 7.93 -2.95
C GLU A 22 6.31 8.58 -3.66
N LYS A 23 6.18 9.84 -4.11
CA LYS A 23 7.28 10.59 -4.75
C LYS A 23 8.47 10.80 -3.82
N ASP A 24 8.22 10.89 -2.52
CA ASP A 24 9.23 11.12 -1.48
C ASP A 24 9.75 9.81 -0.86
N MET A 25 9.26 8.64 -1.31
CA MET A 25 9.62 7.32 -0.78
C MET A 25 10.30 6.44 -1.85
N PRO A 26 11.46 6.83 -2.42
CA PRO A 26 12.08 6.13 -3.55
C PRO A 26 12.48 4.68 -3.24
N VAL A 27 12.80 4.38 -1.97
CA VAL A 27 13.19 3.02 -1.54
C VAL A 27 12.02 2.05 -1.60
N LEU A 28 10.81 2.46 -1.19
CA LEU A 28 9.63 1.60 -1.28
C LEU A 28 9.28 1.23 -2.73
N ARG A 29 9.53 2.15 -3.67
CA ARG A 29 9.36 1.89 -5.10
C ARG A 29 10.32 0.81 -5.59
N GLN A 30 11.61 0.92 -5.25
CA GLN A 30 12.61 -0.09 -5.62
C GLN A 30 12.28 -1.47 -5.03
N ILE A 31 11.81 -1.53 -3.78
CA ILE A 31 11.37 -2.78 -3.15
C ILE A 31 10.17 -3.37 -3.91
N ARG A 32 9.19 -2.53 -4.29
CA ARG A 32 8.02 -2.97 -5.06
C ARG A 32 8.43 -3.57 -6.41
N GLU A 33 9.28 -2.90 -7.16
CA GLU A 33 9.77 -3.35 -8.48
C GLU A 33 10.43 -4.74 -8.36
N ARG A 34 11.33 -4.94 -7.39
CA ARG A 34 11.95 -6.24 -7.14
C ARG A 34 10.94 -7.31 -6.71
N PHE A 35 10.02 -6.96 -5.80
CA PHE A 35 9.07 -7.93 -5.23
C PHE A 35 7.95 -8.30 -6.18
N GLU A 36 7.69 -7.51 -7.22
CA GLU A 36 6.73 -7.84 -8.27
C GLU A 36 7.17 -9.09 -9.07
N GLU A 37 8.47 -9.23 -9.32
CA GLU A 37 9.05 -10.41 -9.97
C GLU A 37 9.22 -11.58 -9.01
N GLU A 38 9.87 -11.35 -7.85
CA GLU A 38 10.23 -12.40 -6.90
C GLU A 38 9.02 -12.96 -6.13
N LYS A 39 7.98 -12.13 -5.93
CA LYS A 39 6.77 -12.42 -5.13
C LYS A 39 7.08 -13.11 -3.79
N PRO A 40 8.02 -12.59 -2.98
CA PRO A 40 8.51 -13.29 -1.79
C PRO A 40 7.46 -13.45 -0.69
N LEU A 41 6.39 -12.64 -0.74
CA LEU A 41 5.29 -12.67 0.23
C LEU A 41 4.12 -13.59 -0.19
N LYS A 42 4.24 -14.30 -1.32
CA LYS A 42 3.15 -15.14 -1.83
C LYS A 42 2.82 -16.26 -0.84
N GLY A 43 1.56 -16.32 -0.41
CA GLY A 43 1.06 -17.33 0.52
C GLY A 43 1.25 -16.99 2.01
N LEU A 44 1.83 -15.82 2.33
CA LEU A 44 1.94 -15.35 3.71
C LEU A 44 0.70 -14.54 4.11
N THR A 45 0.25 -14.73 5.34
CA THR A 45 -0.77 -13.88 5.98
C THR A 45 -0.06 -12.94 6.95
N ILE A 46 -0.23 -11.63 6.80
CA ILE A 46 0.47 -10.61 7.57
C ILE A 46 -0.55 -9.80 8.38
N SER A 47 -0.32 -9.66 9.69
CA SER A 47 -1.02 -8.72 10.57
C SER A 47 -0.09 -7.57 10.94
N ALA A 48 -0.58 -6.34 10.97
CA ALA A 48 0.22 -5.16 11.34
C ALA A 48 -0.55 -4.26 12.31
N CYS A 49 0.18 -3.65 13.25
CA CYS A 49 -0.26 -2.54 14.09
C CYS A 49 0.82 -1.47 13.98
N LEU A 50 0.52 -0.39 13.27
CA LEU A 50 1.46 0.68 12.90
C LEU A 50 0.92 2.04 13.35
#